data_AF-A0A6B1CU59-F1
#
_entry.id   AF-A0A6B1CU59-F1
#
_cell.length_a   1.000
_cell.length_b   1.000
_cell.length_c   1.000
_cell.angle_alpha   90.00
_cell.angle_beta   90.00
_cell.angle_gamma   90.00
#
_symmetry.space_group_name_H-M   'P 1'
#
loop_
_entity.id
_entity.type
_entity.pdbx_description
1 polymer ?
#
loop_
_entity_poly.entity_id
_entity_poly.type
_entity_poly.pdbx_seq_one_letter_code
_entity_poly.pdbx_strand_id
1 'polypeptide(L)'
;MGKLGCFQLAGLELWFNSSDHEPPHFHARKPDKWEIRVFFGACKPKNLAFNVKFPPSGSGPSSKERQRLLSLVLQHRDALYAEWEAKVDIGS
;
A
#
# COMPACT_ATOMS: atom_id res chain seq x y z
N MET A 1 3.54 12.92 -5.53
CA MET A 1 3.62 11.44 -5.44
C MET A 1 4.99 11.05 -4.91
N GLY A 2 5.07 10.56 -3.68
CA GLY A 2 6.33 10.14 -3.06
C GLY A 2 6.49 8.62 -3.14
N LYS A 3 7.57 8.12 -3.75
CA LYS A 3 7.86 6.68 -3.77
C LYS A 3 7.99 6.16 -2.33
N LEU A 4 7.46 4.96 -2.08
CA LEU A 4 7.60 4.28 -0.80
C LEU A 4 9.07 3.90 -0.56
N GLY A 5 9.62 4.27 0.59
CA GLY A 5 11.01 4.10 0.96
C GLY A 5 11.27 2.92 1.90
N CYS A 6 10.31 2.60 2.78
CA CYS A 6 10.50 1.61 3.84
C CYS A 6 10.67 0.16 3.33
N PHE A 7 10.20 -0.16 2.12
CA PHE A 7 10.50 -1.41 1.42
C PHE A 7 10.23 -1.31 -0.09
N GLN A 8 10.67 -2.33 -0.82
CA GLN A 8 10.37 -2.53 -2.23
C GLN A 8 9.90 -3.96 -2.48
N LEU A 9 9.06 -4.16 -3.51
CA LEU A 9 8.65 -5.48 -3.94
C LEU A 9 8.81 -5.60 -5.46
N ALA A 10 9.71 -6.48 -5.90
CA ALA A 10 10.06 -6.63 -7.31
C ALA A 10 8.81 -6.85 -8.17
N GLY A 11 8.71 -6.08 -9.26
CA GLY A 11 7.57 -6.09 -10.17
C GLY A 11 6.37 -5.25 -9.73
N LEU A 12 6.45 -4.55 -8.58
CA LEU A 12 5.45 -3.61 -8.13
C LEU A 12 6.01 -2.19 -7.97
N GLU A 13 5.18 -1.21 -8.28
CA GLU A 13 5.39 0.20 -7.98
C GLU A 13 4.63 0.55 -6.70
N LEU A 14 5.30 1.17 -5.74
CA LEU A 14 4.76 1.50 -4.43
C LEU A 14 4.95 2.99 -4.13
N TRP A 15 3.89 3.69 -3.72
CA TRP A 15 3.96 5.12 -3.44
C TRP A 15 2.89 5.62 -2.47
N PHE A 16 3.15 6.79 -1.91
CA PHE A 16 2.16 7.62 -1.23
C PHE A 16 1.67 8.74 -2.13
N ASN A 17 0.37 8.96 -2.10
CA ASN A 17 -0.26 10.10 -2.75
C ASN A 17 -0.49 11.19 -1.70
N SER A 18 0.03 12.40 -1.94
CA SER A 18 0.05 13.50 -0.97
C SER A 18 -1.33 14.10 -0.68
N SER A 19 -2.37 13.70 -1.42
CA SER A 19 -3.75 14.16 -1.23
C SER A 19 -4.66 13.09 -0.62
N ASP A 20 -4.12 11.92 -0.25
CA ASP A 20 -4.88 10.78 0.27
C ASP A 20 -4.65 10.69 1.80
N HIS A 21 -5.37 11.54 2.53
CA HIS A 21 -5.14 11.81 3.97
C HIS A 21 -5.68 10.71 4.90
N GLU A 22 -6.85 10.12 4.66
CA GLU A 22 -7.34 9.07 5.57
C GLU A 22 -8.21 8.03 4.85
N PRO A 23 -8.23 6.78 5.33
CA PRO A 23 -7.32 6.20 6.33
C PRO A 23 -5.89 6.00 5.77
N PRO A 24 -4.85 5.84 6.60
CA PRO A 24 -3.47 5.68 6.14
C PRO A 24 -3.29 4.51 5.17
N HIS A 25 -2.81 4.79 3.97
CA HIS A 25 -2.58 3.80 2.93
C HIS A 25 -1.43 4.17 1.99
N PHE A 26 -0.84 3.16 1.36
CA PHE A 26 -0.01 3.33 0.16
C PHE A 26 -0.72 2.72 -1.04
N HIS A 27 -0.32 3.18 -2.22
CA HIS A 27 -0.71 2.59 -3.47
C HIS A 27 0.29 1.52 -3.87
N ALA A 28 -0.21 0.38 -4.34
CA ALA A 28 0.58 -0.64 -4.99
C ALA A 28 0.04 -0.89 -6.39
N ARG A 29 0.92 -0.91 -7.39
CA ARG A 29 0.56 -1.18 -8.78
C ARG A 29 1.46 -2.25 -9.36
N LYS A 30 0.85 -3.14 -10.14
CA LYS A 30 1.54 -3.97 -11.10
C LYS A 30 1.23 -3.42 -12.49
N PRO A 31 2.24 -2.99 -13.27
CA PRO A 31 2.04 -2.40 -14.59
C PRO A 31 1.11 -3.25 -15.46
N ASP A 32 0.13 -2.58 -16.08
CA ASP A 32 -0.87 -3.16 -16.99
C ASP A 32 -1.70 -4.32 -16.42
N LYS A 33 -1.72 -4.49 -15.09
CA LYS A 33 -2.48 -5.55 -14.41
C LYS A 33 -3.46 -5.00 -13.40
N TRP A 34 -2.97 -4.28 -12.39
CA TRP A 34 -3.82 -3.78 -11.32
C TRP A 34 -3.17 -2.63 -10.54
N GLU A 35 -4.00 -1.82 -9.90
CA GLU A 35 -3.63 -0.88 -8.85
C GLU A 35 -4.57 -1.06 -7.65
N ILE A 36 -4.00 -1.07 -6.45
CA ILE A 36 -4.74 -1.17 -5.19
C ILE A 36 -4.29 -0.10 -4.20
N ARG A 37 -5.17 0.25 -3.27
CA ARG A 37 -4.85 0.97 -2.03
C ARG A 37 -4.71 -0.02 -0.89
N VAL A 38 -3.58 -0.04 -0.21
CA VAL A 38 -3.32 -0.94 0.93
C VAL A 38 -3.43 -0.16 2.24
N PHE A 39 -4.43 -0.47 3.05
CA PHE A 39 -4.71 0.16 4.33
C PHE A 39 -3.92 -0.52 5.43
N PHE A 40 -2.68 -0.09 5.64
CA PHE A 40 -1.71 -0.82 6.46
C PHE A 40 -2.08 -0.89 7.95
N GLY A 41 -2.80 0.10 8.47
CA GLY A 41 -3.38 0.08 9.82
C GLY A 41 -4.48 -0.98 10.02
N ALA A 42 -5.24 -1.27 8.97
CA ALA A 42 -6.33 -2.25 9.02
C ALA A 42 -5.87 -3.69 8.71
N CYS A 43 -4.62 -3.90 8.30
CA CYS A 43 -4.08 -5.23 8.03
C CYS A 43 -3.97 -6.06 9.33
N LYS A 44 -4.27 -7.35 9.27
CA LYS A 44 -4.15 -8.29 10.40
C LYS A 44 -3.34 -9.52 9.98
N PRO A 45 -2.81 -10.34 10.90
CA PRO A 45 -2.26 -11.63 10.52
C PRO A 45 -3.24 -12.38 9.62
N LYS A 46 -2.76 -12.83 8.45
CA LYS A 46 -3.54 -13.51 7.39
C LYS A 46 -4.58 -12.66 6.64
N ASN A 47 -4.71 -11.36 6.91
CA ASN A 47 -5.64 -10.48 6.21
C ASN A 47 -4.99 -9.18 5.73
N LEU A 48 -4.84 -9.04 4.41
CA LEU A 48 -4.44 -7.79 3.77
C LEU A 48 -5.68 -6.92 3.54
N ALA A 49 -5.75 -5.76 4.19
CA ALA A 49 -6.81 -4.79 3.95
C ALA A 49 -6.45 -3.92 2.74
N PHE A 50 -7.20 -4.05 1.65
CA PHE A 50 -6.98 -3.25 0.43
C PHE A 50 -8.28 -3.02 -0.34
N ASN A 51 -8.27 -2.02 -1.22
CA ASN A 51 -9.31 -1.81 -2.24
C ASN A 51 -8.67 -1.76 -3.63
N VAL A 52 -9.36 -2.27 -4.64
CA VAL A 52 -8.92 -2.22 -6.04
C VAL A 52 -9.31 -0.87 -6.64
N LYS A 53 -8.33 -0.17 -7.21
CA LYS A 53 -8.54 1.08 -7.95
C LYS A 53 -8.59 0.83 -9.46
N PHE A 54 -7.79 -0.13 -9.95
CA PHE A 54 -7.78 -0.50 -11.35
C PHE A 54 -7.51 -2.00 -11.53
N PRO A 55 -8.18 -2.66 -12.49
CA PRO A 55 -9.46 -2.23 -13.07
C PRO A 55 -10.58 -2.26 -12.00
N PRO A 56 -11.64 -1.43 -12.09
CA PRO A 56 -12.68 -1.36 -11.04
C PRO A 56 -13.39 -2.69 -10.75
N SER A 57 -13.54 -3.55 -11.76
CA SER A 57 -14.10 -4.90 -11.65
C SER A 57 -13.04 -6.00 -11.44
N GLY A 58 -11.78 -5.61 -11.22
CA GLY A 58 -10.66 -6.52 -11.07
C GLY A 58 -10.59 -7.17 -9.70
N SER A 59 -10.01 -8.36 -9.63
CA SER A 59 -9.69 -9.04 -8.37
C SER A 59 -8.40 -8.52 -7.73
N GLY A 60 -7.63 -7.65 -8.40
CA GLY A 60 -6.37 -7.12 -7.90
C GLY A 60 -5.24 -8.17 -7.82
N PRO A 61 -4.38 -8.15 -6.78
CA PRO A 61 -3.24 -9.05 -6.66
C PRO A 61 -3.65 -10.52 -6.46
N SER A 62 -2.80 -11.43 -6.94
CA SER A 62 -2.91 -12.87 -6.65
C SER A 62 -2.73 -13.18 -5.17
N SER A 63 -3.16 -14.37 -4.70
CA SER A 63 -2.98 -14.79 -3.31
C SER A 63 -1.52 -14.74 -2.84
N LYS A 64 -0.57 -15.09 -3.72
CA LYS A 64 0.86 -15.04 -3.42
C LYS A 64 1.37 -13.61 -3.28
N GLU A 65 0.92 -12.70 -4.13
CA GLU A 65 1.26 -11.27 -4.03
C GLU A 65 0.64 -10.64 -2.78
N ARG A 66 -0.59 -11.01 -2.42
CA ARG A 66 -1.24 -10.57 -1.17
C ARG A 66 -0.47 -11.00 0.07
N GLN A 67 0.00 -12.25 0.11
CA GLN A 67 0.80 -12.75 1.23
C GLN A 67 2.13 -12.00 1.35
N ARG A 68 2.81 -11.72 0.22
CA ARG A 68 4.07 -10.96 0.21
C ARG A 68 3.85 -9.52 0.68
N LEU A 69 2.85 -8.83 0.13
CA LEU A 69 2.47 -7.48 0.57
C LEU A 69 2.13 -7.47 2.05
N LEU A 70 1.32 -8.43 2.53
CA LEU A 70 0.95 -8.52 3.93
C LEU A 70 2.16 -8.69 4.84
N SER A 71 3.09 -9.58 4.48
CA SER A 71 4.31 -9.80 5.26
C SER A 71 5.13 -8.52 5.41
N LEU A 72 5.33 -7.79 4.30
CA LEU A 72 6.07 -6.53 4.31
C LEU A 72 5.34 -5.45 5.11
N VAL A 73 4.01 -5.35 4.96
CA VAL A 73 3.18 -4.40 5.72
C VAL A 73 3.27 -4.66 7.22
N LEU A 74 3.20 -5.92 7.66
CA LEU A 74 3.29 -6.27 9.08
C LEU A 74 4.71 -6.05 9.62
N GLN A 75 5.74 -6.38 8.84
CA GLN A 75 7.14 -6.21 9.22
C GLN A 75 7.55 -4.73 9.32
N HIS A 76 7.01 -3.86 8.46
CA HIS A 76 7.41 -2.46 8.35
C HIS A 76 6.31 -1.50 8.78
N ARG A 77 5.35 -1.94 9.60
CA ARG A 77 4.16 -1.15 9.95
C ARG A 77 4.50 0.21 10.54
N ASP A 78 5.39 0.27 11.52
CA ASP A 78 5.73 1.53 12.18
C ASP A 78 6.49 2.47 11.23
N ALA A 79 7.36 1.92 10.40
CA ALA A 79 8.06 2.67 9.35
C ALA A 79 7.10 3.20 8.27
N LEU A 80 6.05 2.44 7.93
CA LEU A 80 4.99 2.90 7.03
C LEU A 80 4.24 4.10 7.60
N TYR A 81 3.89 4.07 8.89
CA TYR A 81 3.24 5.21 9.55
C TYR A 81 4.12 6.44 9.55
N ALA A 82 5.38 6.33 10.02
CA ALA A 82 6.30 7.45 10.08
C ALA A 82 6.57 8.06 8.68
N GLU A 83 6.71 7.21 7.66
CA GLU A 83 6.91 7.69 6.29
C GLU A 83 5.65 8.32 5.69
N TRP A 84 4.47 7.76 6.00
CA TRP A 84 3.20 8.29 5.57
C TRP A 84 2.94 9.67 6.18
N GLU A 85 3.15 9.83 7.49
CA GLU A 85 3.08 11.12 8.18
C GLU A 85 4.02 12.13 7.52
N ALA A 86 5.30 11.78 7.32
CA ALA A 86 6.27 12.68 6.73
C ALA A 86 5.98 13.10 5.27
N LYS A 87 5.23 12.30 4.49
CA LYS A 87 5.02 12.52 3.04
C LYS A 87 3.59 12.92 2.66
N VAL A 88 2.62 12.67 3.52
CA VAL A 88 1.19 12.88 3.25
C VAL A 88 0.59 13.83 4.28
N ASP A 89 0.98 13.71 5.55
CA ASP A 89 0.52 14.57 6.62
C ASP A 89 1.42 15.82 6.71
N ILE A 90 1.16 16.79 5.83
CA ILE A 90 1.73 18.13 6.01
C ILE A 90 0.92 18.75 7.14
N GLY A 91 1.45 18.63 8.36
CA GLY A 91 0.79 18.94 9.63
C GLY A 91 -0.23 20.07 9.57
N SER A 92 -1.45 19.74 10.01
CA SER A 92 -2.50 20.71 10.35
C SER A 92 -2.08 21.60 11.52
#